data_AF-A0A1M2W2S7-F1
#
_entry.id   AF-A0A1M2W2S7-F1
#
_cell.length_a   1.000
_cell.length_b   1.000
_cell.length_c   1.000
_cell.angle_alpha   90.00
_cell.angle_beta   90.00
_cell.angle_gamma   90.00
#
_symmetry.space_group_name_H-M   'P 1'
#
loop_
_entity.id
_entity.type
_entity.pdbx_description
1 polymer ?
#
loop_
_entity_poly.entity_id
_entity_poly.type
_entity_poly.pdbx_seq_one_letter_code
_entity_poly.pdbx_strand_id
1 'polypeptide(L)'
;MPKARKNKRKTPVTAVGPSDRPSLPSGSSSRPQATRTIIRRFHVLIKKQTQLQNVIQMRSRNAAAAQTKLDCVEREIEELGGLEAYQRMSSIGQSSDRGGGSEIIFIAWLRELNVPSTTKEKNARLRQVLLEVGALKPDNYASCAAWVDVTPIDLHSRHPSIQEQDFLLMDPTEHRERWDAISLSLVLNFVPDAKDRG
;
A
#
# COMPACT_ATOMS: atom_id res chain seq x y z
N MET A 1 40.84 -20.45 -11.25
CA MET A 1 39.61 -19.77 -11.69
C MET A 1 38.47 -20.13 -10.72
N PRO A 2 38.09 -19.27 -9.75
CA PRO A 2 37.00 -19.58 -8.84
C PRO A 2 35.64 -19.42 -9.56
N LYS A 3 34.76 -20.42 -9.43
CA LYS A 3 33.44 -20.47 -10.07
C LYS A 3 32.49 -19.48 -9.41
N ALA A 4 31.84 -18.63 -10.20
CA ALA A 4 30.85 -17.66 -9.73
C ALA A 4 29.66 -18.36 -9.05
N ARG A 5 29.37 -18.00 -7.78
CA ARG A 5 28.17 -18.46 -7.06
C ARG A 5 26.92 -17.88 -7.74
N LYS A 6 26.05 -18.75 -8.25
CA LYS A 6 24.73 -18.36 -8.73
C LYS A 6 23.90 -17.84 -7.55
N ASN A 7 23.45 -16.58 -7.61
CA ASN A 7 22.56 -16.01 -6.60
C ASN A 7 21.22 -16.74 -6.61
N LYS A 8 20.96 -17.54 -5.56
CA LYS A 8 19.62 -18.10 -5.32
C LYS A 8 18.66 -16.95 -5.01
N ARG A 9 17.59 -16.83 -5.79
CA ARG A 9 16.50 -15.87 -5.53
C ARG A 9 15.84 -16.23 -4.19
N LYS A 10 15.70 -15.25 -3.30
CA LYS A 10 14.98 -15.41 -2.03
C LYS A 10 13.50 -15.64 -2.32
N THR A 11 12.92 -16.67 -1.72
CA THR A 11 11.49 -16.92 -1.73
C THR A 11 10.77 -15.91 -0.83
N PRO A 12 9.62 -15.36 -1.25
CA PRO A 12 8.80 -14.51 -0.39
C PRO A 12 8.29 -15.28 0.83
N VAL A 13 8.20 -14.61 1.97
CA VAL A 13 7.70 -15.18 3.24
C VAL A 13 6.21 -15.57 3.15
N THR A 14 5.47 -15.08 2.16
CA THR A 14 4.03 -15.34 1.96
C THR A 14 3.71 -16.68 1.29
N ALA A 15 4.69 -17.56 1.08
CA ALA A 15 4.45 -18.89 0.50
C ALA A 15 3.89 -19.85 1.56
N VAL A 16 2.63 -19.65 1.96
CA VAL A 16 1.85 -20.67 2.66
C VAL A 16 1.19 -21.57 1.60
N GLY A 17 1.21 -22.89 1.84
CA GLY A 17 0.99 -23.95 0.84
C GLY A 17 -0.40 -24.02 0.18
N PRO A 18 -0.57 -24.94 -0.80
CA PRO A 18 -1.73 -24.96 -1.67
C PRO A 18 -2.93 -25.66 -1.01
N SER A 19 -4.05 -24.95 -0.85
CA SER A 19 -5.37 -25.56 -0.81
C SER A 19 -5.98 -25.43 -2.22
N ASP A 20 -6.07 -26.56 -2.90
CA ASP A 20 -6.62 -26.71 -4.25
C ASP A 20 -8.08 -26.24 -4.37
N ARG A 21 -8.34 -25.39 -5.36
CA ARG A 21 -9.52 -25.45 -6.26
C ARG A 21 -9.31 -24.51 -7.46
N PRO A 22 -9.30 -25.00 -8.71
CA PRO A 22 -9.17 -24.14 -9.88
C PRO A 22 -10.53 -23.55 -10.24
N SER A 23 -10.75 -22.27 -9.93
CA SER A 23 -11.85 -21.51 -10.51
C SER A 23 -11.46 -21.03 -11.91
N LEU A 24 -12.35 -21.32 -12.88
CA LEU A 24 -12.27 -20.98 -14.30
C LEU A 24 -11.86 -19.52 -14.60
N PRO A 25 -11.21 -19.27 -15.75
CA PRO A 25 -10.70 -17.95 -16.09
C PRO A 25 -11.85 -17.03 -16.51
N SER A 26 -12.28 -16.16 -15.60
CA SER A 26 -13.16 -15.05 -15.93
C SER A 26 -12.33 -13.87 -16.46
N GLY A 27 -12.92 -13.18 -17.44
CA GLY A 27 -12.31 -12.24 -18.38
C GLY A 27 -11.36 -11.16 -17.84
N SER A 28 -10.46 -10.76 -18.73
CA SER A 28 -9.66 -9.51 -18.76
C SER A 28 -8.76 -9.17 -17.56
N SER A 29 -8.22 -10.16 -16.87
CA SER A 29 -7.22 -9.93 -15.82
C SER A 29 -5.84 -9.68 -16.45
N SER A 30 -5.35 -8.44 -16.41
CA SER A 30 -3.96 -8.09 -16.74
C SER A 30 -3.02 -9.08 -16.04
N ARG A 31 -2.20 -9.86 -16.77
CA ARG A 31 -1.37 -10.94 -16.16
C ARG A 31 -0.70 -10.44 -14.86
N PRO A 32 -0.73 -11.18 -13.73
CA PRO A 32 -0.19 -10.70 -12.45
C PRO A 32 1.25 -10.16 -12.53
N GLN A 33 2.05 -10.72 -13.44
CA GLN A 33 3.39 -10.24 -13.76
C GLN A 33 3.41 -8.83 -14.38
N ALA A 34 2.46 -8.51 -15.26
CA ALA A 34 2.34 -7.19 -15.88
C ALA A 34 1.97 -6.13 -14.82
N THR A 35 0.96 -6.39 -13.98
CA THR A 35 0.57 -5.49 -12.88
C THR A 35 1.74 -5.21 -11.94
N ARG A 36 2.46 -6.26 -11.50
CA ARG A 36 3.65 -6.11 -10.63
C ARG A 36 4.78 -5.33 -11.31
N THR A 37 4.95 -5.50 -12.63
CA THR A 37 5.99 -4.80 -13.39
C THR A 37 5.69 -3.31 -13.46
N ILE A 38 4.43 -2.95 -13.72
CA ILE A 38 3.97 -1.55 -13.73
C ILE A 38 4.15 -0.92 -12.36
N ILE A 39 3.63 -1.54 -11.28
CA ILE A 39 3.77 -1.04 -9.90
C ILE A 39 5.25 -0.79 -9.56
N ARG A 40 6.13 -1.76 -9.84
CA ARG A 40 7.58 -1.61 -9.59
C ARG A 40 8.19 -0.49 -10.40
N ARG A 41 7.80 -0.32 -11.67
CA ARG A 41 8.33 0.75 -12.52
C ARG A 41 7.92 2.11 -11.97
N PHE A 42 6.66 2.28 -11.56
CA PHE A 42 6.18 3.50 -10.91
C PHE A 42 7.00 3.86 -9.68
N HIS A 43 7.24 2.94 -8.75
CA HIS A 43 8.09 3.22 -7.58
C HIS A 43 9.50 3.67 -7.95
N VAL A 44 10.10 3.08 -8.98
CA VAL A 44 11.43 3.48 -9.46
C VAL A 44 11.38 4.90 -10.04
N LEU A 45 10.34 5.24 -10.80
CA LEU A 45 10.20 6.56 -11.41
C LEU A 45 9.95 7.65 -10.38
N ILE A 46 9.03 7.44 -9.43
CA ILE A 46 8.75 8.40 -8.34
C ILE A 46 10.01 8.67 -7.52
N LYS A 47 10.77 7.62 -7.18
CA LYS A 47 12.04 7.78 -6.46
C LYS A 47 13.06 8.58 -7.27
N LYS A 48 13.19 8.32 -8.57
CA LYS A 48 14.08 9.09 -9.45
C LYS A 48 13.63 10.54 -9.58
N GLN A 49 12.33 10.79 -9.72
CA GLN A 49 11.74 12.13 -9.81
C GLN A 49 12.14 12.95 -8.58
N THR A 50 11.92 12.40 -7.38
CA THR A 50 12.28 13.06 -6.11
C THR A 50 13.78 13.36 -6.02
N GLN A 51 14.63 12.39 -6.38
CA GLN A 51 16.08 12.59 -6.37
C GLN A 51 16.52 13.72 -7.31
N LEU A 52 15.94 13.80 -8.50
CA LEU A 52 16.23 14.85 -9.49
C LEU A 52 15.74 16.22 -9.01
N GLN A 53 14.53 16.28 -8.45
CA GLN A 53 13.97 17.49 -7.85
C GLN A 53 14.88 18.02 -6.72
N ASN A 54 15.38 17.15 -5.84
CA ASN A 54 16.32 17.52 -4.79
C ASN A 54 17.63 18.10 -5.37
N VAL A 55 18.17 17.52 -6.44
CA VAL A 55 19.38 18.06 -7.12
C VAL A 55 19.15 19.45 -7.71
N ILE A 56 17.97 19.68 -8.28
CA ILE A 56 17.56 20.97 -8.85
C ILE A 56 17.37 22.01 -7.75
N GLN A 57 16.66 21.66 -6.67
CA GLN A 57 16.42 22.54 -5.52
C GLN A 57 17.72 22.98 -4.84
N MET A 58 18.70 22.06 -4.70
CA MET A 58 20.01 22.37 -4.16
C MET A 58 20.89 23.23 -5.09
N ARG A 59 20.40 23.65 -6.26
CA ARG A 59 21.14 24.43 -7.28
C ARG A 59 22.54 23.86 -7.58
N SER A 60 22.63 22.54 -7.63
CA SER A 60 23.88 21.85 -7.95
C SER A 60 24.36 22.22 -9.36
N ARG A 61 25.66 22.09 -9.63
CA ARG A 61 26.24 22.31 -10.97
C ARG A 61 25.57 21.47 -12.07
N ASN A 62 24.90 20.39 -11.68
CA ASN A 62 24.19 19.48 -12.56
C ASN A 62 22.70 19.80 -12.73
N ALA A 63 22.20 20.94 -12.25
CA ALA A 63 20.76 21.25 -12.26
C ALA A 63 20.13 21.21 -13.66
N ALA A 64 20.79 21.76 -14.69
CA ALA A 64 20.29 21.72 -16.06
C ALA A 64 20.16 20.28 -16.60
N ALA A 65 21.18 19.44 -16.37
CA ALA A 65 21.14 18.03 -16.75
C ALA A 65 20.13 17.21 -15.92
N ALA A 66 19.88 17.61 -14.67
CA ALA A 66 18.85 17.01 -13.83
C ALA A 66 17.45 17.36 -14.33
N GLN A 67 17.22 18.60 -14.79
CA GLN A 67 15.95 19.02 -15.36
C GLN A 67 15.60 18.20 -16.61
N THR A 68 16.51 18.04 -17.57
CA THR A 68 16.24 17.22 -18.76
C THR A 68 15.88 15.77 -18.40
N LYS A 69 16.51 15.21 -17.35
CA LYS A 69 16.18 13.85 -16.86
C LYS A 69 14.84 13.81 -16.15
N LEU A 70 14.46 14.88 -15.45
CA LEU A 70 13.18 15.00 -14.77
C LEU A 70 12.06 14.98 -15.81
N ASP A 71 12.17 15.79 -16.86
CA ASP A 71 11.20 15.83 -17.96
C ASP A 71 11.05 14.43 -18.63
N CYS A 72 12.15 13.69 -18.79
CA CYS A 72 12.11 12.33 -19.32
C CYS A 72 11.37 11.35 -18.38
N VAL A 73 11.56 11.48 -17.07
CA VAL A 73 10.90 10.64 -16.05
C VAL A 73 9.40 10.97 -16.00
N GLU A 74 9.04 12.24 -16.04
CA GLU A 74 7.64 12.69 -16.03
C GLU A 74 6.88 12.20 -17.26
N ARG A 75 7.49 12.34 -18.44
CA ARG A 75 6.93 11.77 -19.67
C ARG A 75 6.74 10.26 -19.58
N GLU A 76 7.70 9.53 -18.99
CA GLU A 76 7.55 8.08 -18.83
C GLU A 76 6.41 7.72 -17.85
N ILE A 77 6.21 8.51 -16.78
CA ILE A 77 5.08 8.34 -15.87
C ILE A 77 3.75 8.55 -16.61
N GLU A 78 3.66 9.58 -17.45
CA GLU A 78 2.48 9.85 -18.28
C GLU A 78 2.22 8.74 -19.29
N GLU A 79 3.25 8.25 -19.98
CA GLU A 79 3.16 7.13 -20.93
C GLU A 79 2.67 5.84 -20.26
N LEU A 80 2.99 5.64 -18.98
CA LEU A 80 2.47 4.52 -18.18
C LEU A 80 1.02 4.73 -17.69
N GLY A 81 0.40 5.87 -18.00
CA GLY A 81 -0.96 6.24 -17.63
C GLY A 81 -1.07 6.98 -16.29
N GLY A 82 0.04 7.51 -15.78
CA GLY A 82 0.09 8.36 -14.59
C GLY A 82 -0.33 7.67 -13.30
N LEU A 83 -0.56 8.48 -12.26
CA LEU A 83 -0.96 8.00 -10.93
C LEU A 83 -2.24 7.17 -10.97
N GLU A 84 -3.18 7.50 -11.86
CA GLU A 84 -4.45 6.79 -11.95
C GLU A 84 -4.25 5.33 -12.41
N ALA A 85 -3.36 5.09 -13.38
CA ALA A 85 -3.00 3.75 -13.82
C ALA A 85 -2.28 2.97 -12.71
N TYR A 86 -1.38 3.63 -11.96
CA TYR A 86 -0.75 3.03 -10.79
C TYR A 86 -1.79 2.57 -9.77
N GLN A 87 -2.71 3.45 -9.35
CA GLN A 87 -3.73 3.14 -8.36
C GLN A 87 -4.69 2.03 -8.84
N ARG A 88 -5.07 2.02 -10.13
CA ARG A 88 -5.85 0.91 -10.71
C ARG A 88 -5.09 -0.40 -10.59
N MET A 89 -3.81 -0.41 -10.95
CA MET A 89 -2.97 -1.60 -10.86
C MET A 89 -2.77 -2.07 -9.42
N SER A 90 -2.62 -1.16 -8.46
CA SER A 90 -2.54 -1.50 -7.03
C SER A 90 -3.85 -2.10 -6.52
N SER A 91 -5.00 -1.55 -6.91
CA SER A 91 -6.33 -2.10 -6.57
C SER A 91 -6.53 -3.50 -7.14
N ILE A 92 -6.11 -3.72 -8.39
CA ILE A 92 -6.09 -5.05 -9.02
C ILE A 92 -5.08 -5.95 -8.31
N GLY A 93 -3.93 -5.43 -7.87
CA GLY A 93 -2.92 -6.18 -7.12
C GLY A 93 -3.41 -6.72 -5.78
N GLN A 94 -4.37 -6.04 -5.15
CA GLN A 94 -5.03 -6.41 -3.89
C GLN A 94 -6.29 -7.28 -4.11
N SER A 95 -6.57 -7.74 -5.33
CA SER A 95 -7.76 -8.55 -5.56
C SER A 95 -7.66 -9.92 -4.88
N SER A 96 -8.82 -10.50 -4.54
CA SER A 96 -8.89 -11.78 -3.82
C SER A 96 -8.29 -12.94 -4.63
N ASP A 97 -8.40 -12.92 -5.97
CA ASP A 97 -7.74 -13.85 -6.89
C ASP A 97 -6.20 -13.71 -6.89
N ARG A 98 -5.64 -12.70 -6.22
CA ARG A 98 -4.20 -12.42 -6.13
C ARG A 98 -3.63 -12.48 -4.71
N GLY A 99 -4.39 -13.05 -3.78
CA GLY A 99 -4.02 -13.19 -2.37
C GLY A 99 -4.65 -12.17 -1.43
N GLY A 100 -5.49 -11.27 -1.96
CA GLY A 100 -6.14 -10.20 -1.20
C GLY A 100 -5.15 -9.16 -0.69
N GLY A 101 -5.61 -8.28 0.20
CA GLY A 101 -4.72 -7.37 0.90
C GLY A 101 -4.33 -7.88 2.28
N SER A 102 -3.49 -7.09 2.94
CA SER A 102 -2.98 -7.38 4.28
C SER A 102 -4.05 -7.38 5.36
N GLU A 103 -5.21 -6.78 5.11
CA GLU A 103 -6.37 -6.79 6.02
C GLU A 103 -6.75 -8.23 6.41
N ILE A 104 -6.60 -9.20 5.50
CA ILE A 104 -6.93 -10.61 5.76
C ILE A 104 -6.07 -11.17 6.89
N ILE A 105 -4.76 -10.89 6.85
CA ILE A 105 -3.81 -11.34 7.87
C ILE A 105 -4.04 -10.59 9.18
N PHE A 106 -4.29 -9.28 9.10
CA PHE A 106 -4.55 -8.48 10.30
C PHE A 106 -5.84 -8.92 11.02
N ILE A 107 -6.92 -9.17 10.28
CA ILE A 107 -8.17 -9.72 10.82
C ILE A 107 -7.94 -11.09 11.46
N ALA A 108 -7.11 -11.95 10.86
CA ALA A 108 -6.78 -13.26 11.43
C ALA A 108 -6.09 -13.09 12.81
N TRP A 109 -5.11 -12.20 12.93
CA TRP A 109 -4.46 -11.92 14.21
C TRP A 109 -5.42 -11.36 15.26
N LEU A 110 -6.33 -10.45 14.89
CA LEU A 110 -7.35 -9.93 15.82
C LEU A 110 -8.26 -11.04 16.36
N ARG A 111 -8.58 -12.04 15.53
CA ARG A 111 -9.36 -13.22 15.94
C ARG A 111 -8.56 -14.14 16.87
N GLU A 112 -7.29 -14.38 16.58
CA GLU A 112 -6.39 -15.16 17.45
C GLU A 112 -6.25 -14.54 18.83
N LEU A 113 -6.26 -13.21 18.92
CA LEU A 113 -6.27 -12.45 20.17
C LEU A 113 -7.64 -12.39 20.85
N ASN A 114 -8.67 -13.06 20.32
CA ASN A 114 -10.05 -13.06 20.82
C ASN A 114 -10.69 -11.66 20.97
N VAL A 115 -10.24 -10.67 20.18
CA VAL A 115 -10.79 -9.32 20.16
C VAL A 115 -12.32 -9.26 19.92
N PRO A 116 -12.91 -10.08 19.02
CA PRO A 116 -14.36 -10.08 18.83
C PRO A 116 -15.13 -10.49 20.10
N SER A 117 -14.57 -11.39 20.92
CA SER A 117 -15.21 -11.91 22.12
C SER A 117 -15.12 -10.91 23.28
N THR A 118 -13.96 -10.28 23.48
CA THR A 118 -13.78 -9.22 24.49
C THR A 118 -14.68 -8.02 24.23
N THR A 119 -14.95 -7.72 22.96
CA THR A 119 -15.90 -6.67 22.54
C THR A 119 -17.35 -6.99 22.96
N LYS A 120 -17.75 -8.27 22.89
CA LYS A 120 -19.09 -8.69 23.33
C LYS A 120 -19.27 -8.56 24.86
N GLU A 121 -18.23 -8.89 25.62
CA GLU A 121 -18.24 -8.84 27.09
C GLU A 121 -18.26 -7.42 27.65
N LYS A 122 -17.60 -6.46 26.98
CA LYS A 122 -17.52 -5.04 27.42
C LYS A 122 -18.74 -4.18 27.07
N ASN A 123 -19.89 -4.78 26.75
CA ASN A 123 -21.01 -4.23 25.97
C ASN A 123 -20.68 -4.08 24.48
N ALA A 124 -21.48 -4.72 23.63
CA ALA A 124 -21.43 -4.65 22.16
C ALA A 124 -21.56 -3.24 21.55
N ARG A 125 -21.71 -2.19 22.37
CA ARG A 125 -21.72 -0.79 21.94
C ARG A 125 -20.32 -0.22 21.71
N LEU A 126 -19.26 -0.84 22.26
CA LEU A 126 -17.89 -0.37 22.13
C LEU A 126 -17.14 -1.21 21.09
N ARG A 127 -17.35 -0.92 19.80
CA ARG A 127 -16.55 -1.51 18.71
C ARG A 127 -15.10 -1.02 18.81
N GLN A 128 -14.15 -1.86 18.39
CA GLN A 128 -12.75 -1.48 18.33
C GLN A 128 -12.54 -0.42 17.25
N VAL A 129 -11.94 0.72 17.61
CA VAL A 129 -11.69 1.82 16.69
C VAL A 129 -10.36 1.58 15.96
N LEU A 130 -10.45 1.36 14.65
CA LEU A 130 -9.32 1.06 13.77
C LEU A 130 -9.08 2.20 12.78
N LEU A 131 -7.84 2.68 12.72
CA LEU A 131 -7.36 3.51 11.62
C LEU A 131 -6.75 2.61 10.54
N GLU A 132 -7.29 2.62 9.33
CA GLU A 132 -6.69 1.97 8.17
C GLU A 132 -5.99 3.02 7.32
N VAL A 133 -4.68 2.91 7.16
CA VAL A 133 -3.88 3.85 6.37
C VAL A 133 -3.50 3.23 5.04
N GLY A 134 -3.70 3.97 3.95
CA GLY A 134 -3.45 3.50 2.58
C GLY A 134 -4.60 2.66 2.03
N ALA A 135 -5.84 2.96 2.42
CA ALA A 135 -7.01 2.18 2.03
C ALA A 135 -7.31 2.36 0.54
N LEU A 136 -7.32 1.25 -0.22
CA LEU A 136 -7.75 1.26 -1.63
C LEU A 136 -9.24 0.97 -1.81
N LYS A 137 -9.88 0.37 -0.80
CA LYS A 137 -11.29 -0.01 -0.80
C LYS A 137 -11.93 0.34 0.54
N PRO A 138 -13.18 0.81 0.55
CA PRO A 138 -13.86 1.21 1.79
C PRO A 138 -14.32 0.03 2.65
N ASP A 139 -14.35 -1.19 2.10
CA ASP A 139 -15.00 -2.36 2.67
C ASP A 139 -14.02 -3.48 3.05
N ASN A 140 -12.72 -3.19 3.13
CA ASN A 140 -11.67 -4.15 3.52
C ASN A 140 -11.99 -4.90 4.82
N TYR A 141 -12.66 -4.23 5.77
CA TYR A 141 -13.05 -4.80 7.06
C TYR A 141 -14.55 -5.10 7.19
N ALA A 142 -15.31 -5.12 6.10
CA ALA A 142 -16.77 -5.36 6.15
C ALA A 142 -17.13 -6.68 6.86
N SER A 143 -16.31 -7.72 6.71
CA SER A 143 -16.47 -9.00 7.42
C SER A 143 -16.39 -8.92 8.95
N CYS A 144 -15.90 -7.79 9.47
CA CYS A 144 -15.66 -7.54 10.89
C CYS A 144 -16.46 -6.34 11.42
N ALA A 145 -17.38 -5.79 10.62
CA ALA A 145 -18.20 -4.62 10.97
C ALA A 145 -19.07 -4.83 12.23
N ALA A 146 -19.25 -6.06 12.72
CA ALA A 146 -19.95 -6.28 13.99
C ALA A 146 -19.12 -5.89 15.23
N TRP A 147 -17.79 -5.77 15.11
CA TRP A 147 -16.89 -5.58 16.26
C TRP A 147 -15.72 -4.63 16.01
N VAL A 148 -15.49 -4.18 14.77
CA VAL A 148 -14.52 -3.13 14.42
C VAL A 148 -15.24 -1.96 13.80
N ASP A 149 -14.94 -0.74 14.23
CA ASP A 149 -15.29 0.51 13.56
C ASP A 149 -14.05 1.07 12.86
N VAL A 150 -14.12 1.32 11.55
CA VAL A 150 -12.94 1.62 10.74
C VAL A 150 -13.01 3.03 10.19
N THR A 151 -11.92 3.78 10.38
CA THR A 151 -11.65 5.03 9.65
C THR A 151 -10.61 4.75 8.57
N PRO A 152 -11.00 4.58 7.30
CA PRO A 152 -10.06 4.41 6.21
C PRO A 152 -9.55 5.75 5.70
N ILE A 153 -8.23 5.89 5.57
CA ILE A 153 -7.56 7.06 5.00
C ILE A 153 -6.62 6.67 3.86
N ASP A 154 -6.43 7.58 2.90
CA ASP A 154 -5.42 7.45 1.84
C ASP A 154 -4.88 8.84 1.45
N LEU A 155 -3.67 8.91 0.89
CA LEU A 155 -3.08 10.18 0.45
C LEU A 155 -3.77 10.75 -0.80
N HIS A 156 -4.32 9.87 -1.65
CA HIS A 156 -4.97 10.22 -2.90
C HIS A 156 -6.26 9.40 -3.04
N SER A 157 -7.26 9.75 -2.23
CA SER A 157 -8.47 8.95 -2.10
C SER A 157 -9.23 8.85 -3.43
N ARG A 158 -9.66 7.63 -3.75
CA ARG A 158 -10.47 7.33 -4.95
C ARG A 158 -11.93 7.01 -4.64
N HIS A 159 -12.31 7.05 -3.36
CA HIS A 159 -13.63 6.64 -2.92
C HIS A 159 -14.15 7.62 -1.87
N PRO A 160 -15.40 8.10 -1.96
CA PRO A 160 -15.93 9.11 -1.03
C PRO A 160 -15.98 8.64 0.43
N SER A 161 -16.02 7.33 0.68
CA SER A 161 -15.96 6.75 2.03
C SER A 161 -14.53 6.57 2.57
N ILE A 162 -13.50 6.92 1.80
CA ILE A 162 -12.10 6.90 2.23
C ILE A 162 -11.67 8.36 2.36
N GLN A 163 -11.23 8.76 3.55
CA GLN A 163 -10.82 10.14 3.80
C GLN A 163 -9.46 10.38 3.13
N GLU A 164 -9.36 11.46 2.35
CA GLU A 164 -8.05 11.93 1.86
C GLU A 164 -7.29 12.60 3.01
N GLN A 165 -6.19 12.01 3.45
CA GLN A 165 -5.39 12.48 4.58
C GLN A 165 -3.97 11.92 4.51
N ASP A 166 -2.98 12.79 4.71
CA ASP A 166 -1.61 12.36 4.97
C ASP A 166 -1.46 11.94 6.45
N PHE A 167 -1.18 10.66 6.67
CA PHE A 167 -0.99 10.09 8.00
C PHE A 167 0.16 10.75 8.77
N LEU A 168 1.24 11.14 8.09
CA LEU A 168 2.42 11.72 8.73
C LEU A 168 2.21 13.19 9.12
N LEU A 169 1.15 13.82 8.62
CA LEU A 169 0.76 15.20 8.94
C LEU A 169 -0.45 15.27 9.89
N MET A 170 -0.94 14.13 10.38
CA MET A 170 -2.00 14.09 11.38
C MET A 170 -1.52 14.67 12.72
N ASP A 171 -2.34 15.49 13.38
CA ASP A 171 -1.96 16.10 14.66
C ASP A 171 -1.90 15.04 15.78
N PRO A 172 -0.73 14.81 16.42
CA PRO A 172 -0.60 13.78 17.44
C PRO A 172 -1.37 14.06 18.72
N THR A 173 -1.70 15.33 19.00
CA THR A 173 -2.44 15.75 20.19
C THR A 173 -3.93 15.50 19.98
N GLU A 174 -4.47 15.86 18.82
CA GLU A 174 -5.85 15.61 18.42
C GLU A 174 -6.17 14.11 18.35
N HIS A 175 -5.21 13.29 17.93
CA HIS A 175 -5.40 11.85 17.76
C HIS A 175 -4.82 10.99 18.88
N ARG A 176 -4.39 11.61 19.99
CA ARG A 176 -3.91 10.88 21.17
C ARG A 176 -4.99 9.92 21.67
N GLU A 177 -4.63 8.64 21.82
CA GLU A 177 -5.51 7.58 22.35
C GLU A 177 -6.82 7.38 21.58
N ARG A 178 -6.91 7.86 20.34
CA ARG A 178 -8.12 7.78 19.51
C ARG A 178 -8.35 6.40 18.90
N TRP A 179 -7.28 5.60 18.76
CA TRP A 179 -7.28 4.35 17.99
C TRP A 179 -6.91 3.17 18.89
N ASP A 180 -7.73 2.12 18.89
CA ASP A 180 -7.39 0.84 19.53
C ASP A 180 -6.35 0.07 18.70
N ALA A 181 -6.38 0.27 17.38
CA ALA A 181 -5.43 -0.30 16.45
C ALA A 181 -5.19 0.60 15.24
N ILE A 182 -4.02 0.44 14.62
CA ILE A 182 -3.64 1.11 13.38
C ILE A 182 -3.13 0.06 12.40
N SER A 183 -3.75 -0.03 11.23
CA SER A 183 -3.32 -0.89 10.12
C SER A 183 -2.52 -0.06 9.11
N LEU A 184 -1.22 -0.38 8.98
CA LEU A 184 -0.26 0.31 8.13
C LEU A 184 0.47 -0.71 7.26
N SER A 185 -0.06 -0.99 6.07
CA SER A 185 0.55 -1.96 5.16
C SER A 185 1.10 -1.31 3.91
N LEU A 186 2.41 -1.45 3.71
CA LEU A 186 3.14 -0.95 2.54
C LEU A 186 3.06 0.58 2.33
N VAL A 187 2.48 1.34 3.26
CA VAL A 187 2.30 2.81 3.19
C VAL A 187 3.63 3.55 3.08
N LEU A 188 4.62 3.19 3.90
CA LEU A 188 5.94 3.82 3.89
C LEU A 188 6.77 3.53 2.63
N ASN A 189 6.33 2.61 1.77
CA ASN A 189 7.05 2.30 0.52
C ASN A 189 6.88 3.41 -0.54
N PHE A 190 5.86 4.26 -0.38
CA PHE A 190 5.62 5.37 -1.31
C PHE A 190 6.45 6.61 -0.98
N VAL A 191 6.96 6.72 0.25
CA VAL A 191 7.81 7.84 0.67
C VAL A 191 9.23 7.63 0.10
N PRO A 192 9.68 8.51 -0.82
CA PRO A 192 10.93 8.32 -1.58
C PRO A 192 12.19 8.46 -0.72
N ASP A 193 12.15 9.38 0.25
CA ASP A 193 13.27 9.72 1.12
C ASP A 193 13.12 9.05 2.49
N ALA A 194 14.22 8.48 3.00
CA ALA A 194 14.19 7.69 4.23
C ALA A 194 13.89 8.53 5.48
N LYS A 195 14.34 9.78 5.50
CA LYS A 195 14.12 10.75 6.59
C LYS A 195 12.65 11.11 6.78
N ASP A 196 11.85 11.00 5.72
CA ASP A 196 10.45 11.42 5.73
C ASP A 196 9.51 10.26 6.08
N ARG A 197 10.06 9.10 6.47
CA ARG A 197 9.29 7.89 6.82
C ARG A 197 8.89 7.81 8.29
N GLY A 198 9.23 8.82 9.09
CA GLY A 198 9.17 8.79 10.56
C GLY A 198 10.47 8.32 11.18
#